data_AF-A0AAW0KVW4-F1
#
_entry.id   AF-A0AAW0KVW4-F1
#
_cell.length_a   1.000
_cell.length_b   1.000
_cell.length_c   1.000
_cell.angle_alpha   90.00
_cell.angle_beta   90.00
_cell.angle_gamma   90.00
#
_symmetry.space_group_name_H-M   'P 1'
#
loop_
_entity.id
_entity.type
_entity.pdbx_description
1 polymer ?
#
loop_
_entity_poly.entity_id
_entity_poly.type
_entity_poly.pdbx_seq_one_letter_code
_entity_poly.pdbx_strand_id
1 'polypeptide(L)'
;MMNEKEMHRRIEFLMVIGIPRNELDRVFRSFPSILRFGVEDRLKPLLSEFGGLGFSEDLIRKEIVREPRILGMELGELSRCLELLRTLNCREPIKEKIFIKGAFRAGFEVKLRVDCLCKHGLIRREAFKVLWKEPRFIIYEIEDIEKKIEFLMHRMKFNVGCLVDVPEYLGVNFEKQIVPRYNVIEYLRGKGGLGFKLQLKDLIKPSRLRFYNLYVKPYPECEKMFGRFSGSVEVKSQHPVGLWKLFQPQQHSDSKEDVINMKCFMESLG
;
A
#
# COMPACT_ATOMS: atom_id res chain seq x y z
N MET A 1 -13.56 -10.17 -38.19
CA MET A 1 -14.92 -10.00 -37.63
C MET A 1 -15.29 -11.24 -36.84
N MET A 2 -15.90 -11.06 -35.67
CA MET A 2 -16.38 -12.17 -34.85
C MET A 2 -17.62 -12.80 -35.50
N ASN A 3 -17.61 -14.12 -35.70
CA ASN A 3 -18.73 -14.86 -36.28
C ASN A 3 -19.92 -14.86 -35.31
N GLU A 4 -21.14 -14.66 -35.83
CA GLU A 4 -22.39 -14.66 -35.07
C GLU A 4 -22.59 -15.96 -34.27
N LYS A 5 -22.20 -17.10 -34.84
CA LYS A 5 -22.24 -18.41 -34.14
C LYS A 5 -21.36 -18.43 -32.90
N GLU A 6 -20.23 -17.75 -32.93
CA GLU A 6 -19.29 -17.71 -31.81
C GLU A 6 -19.76 -16.74 -30.71
N MET A 7 -20.45 -15.66 -31.07
CA MET A 7 -21.15 -14.80 -30.10
C MET A 7 -22.24 -15.57 -29.36
N HIS A 8 -23.08 -16.32 -30.09
CA HIS A 8 -24.14 -17.13 -29.50
C HIS A 8 -23.59 -18.18 -28.52
N ARG A 9 -22.54 -18.90 -28.90
CA ARG A 9 -21.87 -19.88 -28.01
C ARG A 9 -21.39 -19.25 -26.71
N ARG A 10 -20.84 -18.04 -26.74
CA ARG A 10 -20.38 -17.33 -25.54
C ARG A 10 -21.56 -16.91 -24.66
N ILE A 11 -22.63 -16.41 -25.26
CA ILE A 11 -23.87 -16.04 -24.55
C ILE A 11 -24.46 -17.27 -23.87
N GLU A 12 -24.62 -18.38 -24.60
CA GLU A 12 -25.11 -19.65 -24.06
C GLU A 12 -24.22 -20.15 -22.93
N PHE A 13 -22.90 -20.10 -23.09
CA PHE A 13 -21.98 -20.49 -22.03
C PHE A 13 -22.16 -19.66 -20.75
N LEU A 14 -22.28 -18.32 -20.86
CA LEU A 14 -22.53 -17.46 -19.71
C LEU A 14 -23.87 -17.79 -19.03
N MET A 15 -24.88 -18.19 -19.80
CA MET A 15 -26.16 -18.66 -19.25
C MET A 15 -26.01 -20.02 -18.54
N VAL A 16 -25.23 -20.96 -19.11
CA VAL A 16 -24.97 -22.29 -18.54
C VAL A 16 -24.25 -22.20 -17.19
N ILE A 17 -23.32 -21.27 -17.01
CA ILE A 17 -22.68 -21.02 -15.70
C ILE A 17 -23.62 -20.29 -14.71
N GLY A 18 -24.83 -19.97 -15.16
CA GLY A 18 -25.93 -19.44 -14.36
C GLY A 18 -25.98 -17.91 -14.29
N ILE A 19 -25.34 -17.19 -15.22
CA ILE A 19 -25.56 -15.74 -15.34
C ILE A 19 -26.91 -15.52 -16.05
N PRO A 20 -27.87 -14.86 -15.40
CA PRO A 20 -29.20 -14.71 -15.96
C PRO A 20 -29.16 -13.71 -17.14
N ARG A 21 -30.05 -13.92 -18.11
CA ARG A 21 -30.04 -13.18 -19.39
C ARG A 21 -30.15 -11.66 -19.21
N ASN A 22 -30.85 -11.21 -18.17
CA ASN A 22 -30.99 -9.79 -17.81
C ASN A 22 -29.69 -9.15 -17.29
N GLU A 23 -28.73 -9.94 -16.77
CA GLU A 23 -27.43 -9.44 -16.31
C GLU A 23 -26.36 -9.46 -17.42
N LEU A 24 -26.57 -10.24 -18.49
CA LEU A 24 -25.61 -10.34 -19.60
C LEU A 24 -25.33 -8.97 -20.25
N ASP A 25 -26.35 -8.14 -20.35
CA ASP A 25 -26.23 -6.82 -20.95
C ASP A 25 -25.28 -5.91 -20.16
N ARG A 26 -25.33 -6.01 -18.82
CA ARG A 26 -24.39 -5.33 -17.92
C ARG A 26 -22.98 -5.92 -18.05
N VAL A 27 -22.87 -7.25 -18.15
CA VAL A 27 -21.58 -7.94 -18.35
C VAL A 27 -20.88 -7.45 -19.61
N PHE A 28 -21.59 -7.42 -20.74
CA PHE A 28 -21.01 -6.99 -22.02
C PHE A 28 -20.70 -5.50 -22.06
N ARG A 29 -21.51 -4.64 -21.44
CA ARG A 29 -21.22 -3.19 -21.38
C ARG A 29 -19.99 -2.88 -20.52
N SER A 30 -19.84 -3.56 -19.38
CA SER A 30 -18.74 -3.31 -18.45
C SER A 30 -17.44 -4.02 -18.85
N PHE A 31 -17.52 -5.15 -19.54
CA PHE A 31 -16.34 -5.87 -20.03
C PHE A 31 -16.55 -6.45 -21.44
N PRO A 32 -16.60 -5.61 -22.49
CA PRO A 32 -16.82 -6.06 -23.87
C PRO A 32 -15.78 -7.07 -24.37
N SER A 33 -14.55 -6.98 -23.82
CA SER A 33 -13.44 -7.87 -24.15
C SER A 33 -13.71 -9.35 -23.86
N ILE A 34 -14.72 -9.70 -23.04
CA ILE A 34 -15.15 -11.08 -22.83
C ILE A 34 -15.46 -11.81 -24.13
N LEU A 35 -15.97 -11.08 -25.12
CA LEU A 35 -16.29 -11.60 -26.45
C LEU A 35 -15.05 -12.00 -27.25
N ARG A 36 -13.85 -11.68 -26.78
CA ARG A 36 -12.60 -12.10 -27.42
C ARG A 36 -12.07 -13.42 -26.85
N PHE A 37 -12.64 -13.91 -25.75
CA PHE A 37 -12.17 -15.11 -25.09
C PHE A 37 -12.92 -16.34 -25.61
N GLY A 38 -12.20 -17.39 -25.96
CA GLY A 38 -12.82 -18.65 -26.34
C GLY A 38 -13.33 -19.40 -25.11
N VAL A 39 -14.41 -20.14 -25.32
CA VAL A 39 -15.12 -20.84 -24.24
C VAL A 39 -14.30 -22.03 -23.74
N GLU A 40 -13.86 -22.90 -24.65
CA GLU A 40 -13.19 -24.17 -24.34
C GLU A 40 -11.73 -23.99 -23.90
N ASP A 41 -11.01 -23.08 -24.56
CA ASP A 41 -9.58 -22.86 -24.39
C ASP A 41 -9.24 -21.88 -23.26
N ARG A 42 -10.15 -20.97 -22.91
CA ARG A 42 -9.86 -19.91 -21.92
C ARG A 42 -10.87 -19.84 -20.78
N LEU A 43 -12.17 -19.70 -21.06
CA LEU A 43 -13.16 -19.44 -20.01
C LEU A 43 -13.41 -20.67 -19.12
N LYS A 44 -13.63 -21.85 -19.69
CA LYS A 44 -13.84 -23.08 -18.93
C LYS A 44 -12.65 -23.44 -18.03
N PRO A 45 -11.39 -23.44 -18.52
CA PRO A 45 -10.22 -23.67 -17.66
C PRO A 45 -10.13 -22.68 -16.51
N LEU A 46 -10.43 -21.39 -16.76
CA LEU A 46 -10.38 -20.35 -15.73
C LEU A 46 -11.41 -20.58 -14.61
N LEU A 47 -12.67 -20.91 -14.97
CA LEU A 47 -13.70 -21.21 -13.97
C LEU A 47 -13.41 -22.51 -13.22
N SER A 48 -12.83 -23.51 -13.91
CA SER A 48 -12.39 -24.76 -13.27
C SER A 48 -11.27 -24.51 -12.26
N GLU A 49 -10.31 -23.62 -12.55
CA GLU A 49 -9.29 -23.20 -11.58
C GLU A 49 -9.93 -22.55 -10.35
N PHE A 50 -10.91 -21.65 -10.54
CA PHE A 50 -11.60 -21.02 -9.42
C PHE A 50 -12.28 -22.06 -8.52
N GLY A 51 -12.94 -23.06 -9.11
CA GLY A 51 -13.50 -24.19 -8.36
C GLY A 51 -12.41 -25.01 -7.65
N GLY A 52 -11.30 -25.29 -8.32
CA GLY A 52 -10.14 -26.00 -7.77
C GLY A 52 -9.44 -25.28 -6.60
N LEU A 53 -9.58 -23.95 -6.54
CA LEU A 53 -9.14 -23.14 -5.39
C LEU A 53 -10.10 -23.19 -4.19
N GLY A 54 -11.22 -23.92 -4.31
CA GLY A 54 -12.20 -24.14 -3.25
C GLY A 54 -13.37 -23.14 -3.23
N PHE A 55 -13.56 -22.36 -4.30
CA PHE A 55 -14.69 -21.44 -4.39
C PHE A 55 -15.93 -22.12 -4.99
N SER A 56 -17.09 -21.90 -4.39
CA SER A 56 -18.35 -22.46 -4.91
C SER A 56 -18.78 -21.78 -6.20
N GLU A 57 -19.49 -22.51 -7.06
CA GLU A 57 -20.01 -21.97 -8.32
C GLU A 57 -20.93 -20.76 -8.10
N ASP A 58 -21.73 -20.76 -7.03
CA ASP A 58 -22.60 -19.63 -6.66
C ASP A 58 -21.80 -18.37 -6.32
N LEU A 59 -20.71 -18.51 -5.56
CA LEU A 59 -19.82 -17.38 -5.25
C LEU A 59 -19.16 -16.86 -6.53
N ILE A 60 -18.62 -17.75 -7.36
CA ILE A 60 -17.97 -17.39 -8.63
C ILE A 60 -18.95 -16.61 -9.52
N ARG A 61 -20.18 -17.10 -9.68
CA ARG A 61 -21.23 -16.43 -10.44
C ARG A 61 -21.53 -15.04 -9.91
N LYS A 62 -21.73 -14.89 -8.59
CA LYS A 62 -21.99 -13.60 -7.93
C LYS A 62 -20.85 -12.62 -8.18
N GLU A 63 -19.60 -13.08 -8.09
CA GLU A 63 -18.42 -12.25 -8.34
C GLU A 63 -18.31 -11.83 -9.81
N ILE A 64 -18.62 -12.72 -10.77
CA ILE A 64 -18.63 -12.39 -12.20
C ILE A 64 -19.69 -11.33 -12.53
N VAL A 65 -20.92 -11.48 -12.04
CA VAL A 65 -21.99 -10.48 -12.27
C VAL A 65 -21.61 -9.12 -11.69
N ARG A 66 -20.98 -9.13 -10.50
CA ARG A 66 -20.55 -7.91 -9.83
C ARG A 66 -19.37 -7.24 -10.53
N GLU A 67 -18.40 -8.03 -11.00
CA GLU A 67 -17.19 -7.55 -11.65
C GLU A 67 -16.74 -8.49 -12.78
N PRO A 68 -17.25 -8.26 -14.00
CA PRO A 68 -16.97 -9.12 -15.14
C PRO A 68 -15.50 -9.18 -15.55
N ARG A 69 -14.68 -8.20 -15.17
CA ARG A 69 -13.23 -8.19 -15.46
C ARG A 69 -12.48 -9.35 -14.80
N ILE A 70 -13.07 -10.07 -13.84
CA ILE A 70 -12.53 -11.32 -13.30
C ILE A 70 -12.31 -12.37 -14.40
N LEU A 71 -13.17 -12.41 -15.42
CA LEU A 71 -13.00 -13.31 -16.58
C LEU A 71 -11.80 -12.91 -17.46
N GLY A 72 -11.24 -11.72 -17.23
CA GLY A 72 -10.00 -11.25 -17.86
C GLY A 72 -8.73 -11.82 -17.23
N MET A 73 -8.81 -12.50 -16.09
CA MET A 73 -7.63 -13.08 -15.44
C MET A 73 -6.98 -14.19 -16.27
N GLU A 74 -5.67 -14.35 -16.07
CA GLU A 74 -4.91 -15.47 -16.62
C GLU A 74 -4.95 -16.69 -15.69
N LEU A 75 -4.69 -17.88 -16.23
CA LEU A 75 -4.58 -19.09 -15.43
C LEU A 75 -3.41 -18.97 -14.42
N GLY A 76 -3.69 -19.38 -13.19
CA GLY A 76 -2.82 -19.26 -12.03
C GLY A 76 -2.63 -17.82 -11.53
N GLU A 77 -3.34 -16.84 -12.09
CA GLU A 77 -3.23 -15.45 -11.61
C GLU A 77 -3.89 -15.30 -10.24
N LEU A 78 -5.08 -15.89 -10.06
CA LEU A 78 -5.80 -15.82 -8.79
C LEU A 78 -5.05 -16.57 -7.69
N SER A 79 -4.50 -17.74 -7.99
CA SER A 79 -3.69 -18.51 -7.03
C SER A 79 -2.49 -17.71 -6.52
N ARG A 80 -1.71 -17.09 -7.42
CA ARG A 80 -0.59 -16.20 -7.07
C ARG A 80 -1.03 -15.02 -6.19
N CYS A 81 -2.21 -14.45 -6.46
CA CYS A 81 -2.75 -13.36 -5.64
C CYS A 81 -3.15 -13.86 -4.24
N LEU A 82 -3.75 -15.04 -4.13
CA LEU A 82 -4.12 -15.65 -2.85
C LEU A 82 -2.89 -16.07 -2.05
N GLU A 83 -1.83 -16.53 -2.70
CA GLU A 83 -0.54 -16.82 -2.07
C GLU A 83 0.08 -15.57 -1.45
N LEU A 84 0.11 -14.45 -2.19
CA LEU A 84 0.53 -13.16 -1.63
C LEU A 84 -0.26 -12.84 -0.36
N LEU A 85 -1.59 -12.93 -0.43
CA LEU A 85 -2.48 -12.65 0.70
C LEU A 85 -2.21 -13.54 1.91
N ARG A 86 -1.88 -14.82 1.72
CA ARG A 86 -1.48 -15.75 2.79
C ARG A 86 -0.15 -15.35 3.45
N THR A 87 0.77 -14.77 2.68
CA THR A 87 2.09 -14.34 3.18
C THR A 87 2.13 -12.91 3.73
N LEU A 88 1.00 -12.18 3.72
CA LEU A 88 0.96 -10.81 4.22
C LEU A 88 1.20 -10.76 5.73
N ASN A 89 2.24 -10.04 6.14
CA ASN A 89 2.50 -9.72 7.53
C ASN A 89 2.03 -8.29 7.82
N CYS A 90 0.76 -8.12 8.20
CA CYS A 90 0.17 -6.81 8.48
C CYS A 90 -0.71 -6.83 9.73
N ARG A 91 -1.08 -5.63 10.21
CA ARG A 91 -1.94 -5.49 11.38
C ARG A 91 -3.32 -6.09 11.09
N GLU A 92 -3.93 -6.73 12.08
CA GLU A 92 -5.24 -7.39 11.93
C GLU A 92 -6.33 -6.49 11.33
N PRO A 93 -6.47 -5.20 11.71
CA PRO A 93 -7.48 -4.32 11.11
C PRO A 93 -7.28 -4.06 9.60
N ILE A 94 -6.05 -4.19 9.10
CA ILE A 94 -5.75 -4.08 7.67
C ILE A 94 -6.17 -5.38 6.98
N LYS A 95 -5.83 -6.52 7.58
CA LYS A 95 -6.19 -7.85 7.09
C LYS A 95 -7.71 -8.01 7.00
N GLU A 96 -8.44 -7.68 8.07
CA GLU A 96 -9.91 -7.68 8.10
C GLU A 96 -10.51 -6.85 6.96
N LYS A 97 -9.99 -5.64 6.73
CA LYS A 97 -10.45 -4.77 5.63
C LYS A 97 -10.18 -5.35 4.25
N ILE A 98 -9.04 -6.01 4.05
CA ILE A 98 -8.72 -6.69 2.78
C ILE A 98 -9.72 -7.82 2.51
N PHE A 99 -10.03 -8.62 3.54
CA PHE A 99 -10.90 -9.79 3.42
C PHE A 99 -12.40 -9.50 3.64
N ILE A 100 -12.80 -8.24 3.84
CA ILE A 100 -14.19 -7.87 4.17
C ILE A 100 -15.22 -8.34 3.13
N LYS A 101 -14.81 -8.47 1.85
CA LYS A 101 -15.65 -8.97 0.75
C LYS A 101 -15.32 -10.42 0.36
N GLY A 102 -14.60 -11.16 1.20
CA GLY A 102 -14.16 -12.53 0.97
C GLY A 102 -12.83 -12.67 0.23
N ALA A 103 -12.23 -13.85 0.32
CA ALA A 103 -10.90 -14.15 -0.23
C ALA A 103 -10.84 -14.05 -1.75
N PHE A 104 -11.90 -14.47 -2.46
CA PHE A 104 -11.97 -14.36 -3.92
C PHE A 104 -11.79 -12.90 -4.35
N ARG A 105 -12.58 -12.01 -3.76
CA ARG A 105 -12.50 -10.59 -4.07
C ARG A 105 -11.16 -10.01 -3.66
N ALA A 106 -10.65 -10.34 -2.47
CA ALA A 106 -9.33 -9.88 -2.04
C ALA A 106 -8.23 -10.25 -3.06
N GLY A 107 -8.26 -11.48 -3.58
CA GLY A 107 -7.34 -11.94 -4.62
C GLY A 107 -7.48 -11.13 -5.92
N PHE A 108 -8.71 -10.82 -6.31
CA PHE A 108 -8.95 -9.96 -7.48
C PHE A 108 -8.48 -8.51 -7.26
N GLU A 109 -8.70 -7.93 -6.07
CA GLU A 109 -8.22 -6.58 -5.76
C GLU A 109 -6.68 -6.51 -5.83
N VAL A 110 -5.97 -7.54 -5.36
CA VAL A 110 -4.52 -7.69 -5.53
C VAL A 110 -4.13 -7.66 -7.01
N LYS A 111 -4.80 -8.46 -7.85
CA LYS A 111 -4.58 -8.48 -9.30
C LYS A 111 -4.74 -7.08 -9.91
N LEU A 112 -5.77 -6.32 -9.53
CA LEU A 112 -5.97 -4.97 -10.03
C LEU A 112 -4.81 -4.02 -9.66
N ARG A 113 -4.28 -4.13 -8.43
CA ARG A 113 -3.14 -3.31 -7.99
C ARG A 113 -1.85 -3.70 -8.70
N VAL A 114 -1.63 -4.99 -8.93
CA VAL A 114 -0.49 -5.49 -9.72
C VAL A 114 -0.56 -4.93 -11.14
N ASP A 115 -1.72 -5.03 -11.79
CA ASP A 115 -1.91 -4.54 -13.17
C ASP A 115 -1.72 -3.02 -13.27
N CYS A 116 -2.22 -2.24 -12.30
CA CYS A 116 -1.99 -0.80 -12.23
C CYS A 116 -0.50 -0.46 -12.13
N LEU A 117 0.24 -1.11 -11.21
CA LEU A 117 1.68 -0.90 -11.10
C LEU A 117 2.42 -1.29 -12.39
N CYS A 118 2.02 -2.39 -13.04
CA CYS A 118 2.62 -2.83 -14.29
C CYS A 118 2.34 -1.86 -15.45
N LYS A 119 1.11 -1.31 -15.52
CA LYS A 119 0.73 -0.28 -16.49
C LYS A 119 1.63 0.96 -16.40
N HIS A 120 2.12 1.29 -15.21
CA HIS A 120 3.04 2.41 -14.99
C HIS A 120 4.53 2.06 -15.12
N GLY A 121 4.87 0.80 -15.46
CA GLY A 121 6.22 0.40 -15.84
C GLY A 121 6.97 -0.49 -14.83
N LEU A 122 6.34 -0.92 -13.73
CA LEU A 122 6.93 -1.93 -12.84
C LEU A 122 6.81 -3.31 -13.47
N ILE A 123 7.79 -4.19 -13.24
CA ILE A 123 7.60 -5.60 -13.60
C ILE A 123 6.71 -6.30 -12.56
N ARG A 124 6.04 -7.37 -12.96
CA ARG A 124 5.10 -8.11 -12.10
C ARG A 124 5.72 -8.52 -10.76
N ARG A 125 6.97 -9.00 -10.76
CA ARG A 125 7.72 -9.36 -9.54
C ARG A 125 7.88 -8.18 -8.58
N GLU A 126 8.17 -7.00 -9.10
CA GLU A 126 8.32 -5.79 -8.30
C GLU A 126 6.98 -5.32 -7.76
N ALA A 127 5.92 -5.39 -8.57
CA ALA A 127 4.57 -5.04 -8.13
C ALA A 127 4.11 -5.90 -6.93
N PHE A 128 4.31 -7.21 -7.00
CA PHE A 128 4.06 -8.11 -5.87
C PHE A 128 4.89 -7.74 -4.63
N LYS A 129 6.18 -7.41 -4.81
CA LYS A 129 7.06 -6.99 -3.72
C LYS A 129 6.59 -5.68 -3.07
N VAL A 130 6.11 -4.72 -3.85
CA VAL A 130 5.54 -3.45 -3.35
C VAL A 130 4.29 -3.73 -2.51
N LEU A 131 3.35 -4.51 -3.03
CA LEU A 131 2.13 -4.91 -2.33
C LEU A 131 2.41 -5.66 -1.02
N TRP A 132 3.38 -6.57 -1.04
CA TRP A 132 3.77 -7.32 0.15
C TRP A 132 4.31 -6.42 1.26
N LYS A 133 5.13 -5.42 0.91
CA LYS A 133 5.68 -4.45 1.86
C LYS A 133 4.66 -3.41 2.32
N GLU A 134 3.70 -3.05 1.47
CA GLU A 134 2.67 -2.05 1.76
C GLU A 134 1.26 -2.59 1.44
N PRO A 135 0.69 -3.43 2.31
CA PRO A 135 -0.60 -4.07 2.06
C PRO A 135 -1.79 -3.11 2.16
N ARG A 136 -1.63 -1.93 2.79
CA ARG A 136 -2.71 -0.90 2.82
C ARG A 136 -3.12 -0.47 1.42
N PHE A 137 -2.21 -0.60 0.46
CA PHE A 137 -2.44 -0.33 -0.95
C PHE A 137 -3.58 -1.16 -1.57
N ILE A 138 -3.85 -2.36 -1.04
CA ILE A 138 -4.95 -3.22 -1.51
C ILE A 138 -6.32 -2.59 -1.19
N ILE A 139 -6.40 -1.77 -0.14
CA ILE A 139 -7.65 -1.21 0.39
C ILE A 139 -8.02 0.11 -0.31
N TYR A 140 -7.05 0.82 -0.89
CA TYR A 140 -7.29 2.13 -1.50
C TYR A 140 -7.87 2.01 -2.90
N GLU A 141 -8.73 2.97 -3.27
CA GLU A 141 -9.30 3.06 -4.62
C GLU A 141 -8.21 3.25 -5.68
N ILE A 142 -8.42 2.65 -6.85
CA ILE A 142 -7.42 2.62 -7.94
C ILE A 142 -7.15 4.04 -8.45
N GLU A 143 -8.16 4.88 -8.50
CA GLU A 143 -8.06 6.25 -8.98
C GLU A 143 -7.13 7.08 -8.08
N ASP A 144 -7.17 6.86 -6.77
CA ASP A 144 -6.27 7.55 -5.83
C ASP A 144 -4.84 7.04 -5.90
N ILE A 145 -4.67 5.77 -6.27
CA ILE A 145 -3.37 5.16 -6.55
C ILE A 145 -2.77 5.76 -7.81
N GLU A 146 -3.51 5.80 -8.91
CA GLU A 146 -3.06 6.35 -10.19
C GLU A 146 -2.67 7.82 -10.03
N LYS A 147 -3.48 8.64 -9.33
CA LYS A 147 -3.13 10.03 -9.01
C LYS A 147 -1.78 10.17 -8.29
N LYS A 148 -1.49 9.29 -7.31
CA LYS A 148 -0.20 9.32 -6.59
C LYS A 148 0.96 8.95 -7.51
N ILE A 149 0.79 7.96 -8.38
CA ILE A 149 1.85 7.52 -9.31
C ILE A 149 2.10 8.60 -10.38
N GLU A 150 1.04 9.20 -10.93
CA GLU A 150 1.15 10.32 -11.87
C GLU A 150 1.85 11.52 -11.24
N PHE A 151 1.53 11.87 -9.99
CA PHE A 151 2.23 12.93 -9.28
C PHE A 151 3.72 12.60 -9.10
N LEU A 152 4.04 11.36 -8.72
CA LEU A 152 5.43 10.90 -8.55
C LEU A 152 6.23 11.04 -9.85
N MET A 153 5.67 10.58 -10.96
CA MET A 153 6.35 10.56 -12.26
C MET A 153 6.39 11.94 -12.92
N HIS A 154 5.28 12.65 -12.95
CA HIS A 154 5.15 13.88 -13.74
C HIS A 154 5.50 15.14 -12.97
N ARG A 155 5.15 15.24 -11.68
CA ARG A 155 5.46 16.40 -10.85
C ARG A 155 6.80 16.24 -10.16
N MET A 156 6.99 15.14 -9.42
CA MET A 156 8.21 14.92 -8.65
C MET A 156 9.39 14.40 -9.49
N LYS A 157 9.14 13.99 -10.75
CA LYS A 157 10.15 13.49 -11.70
C LYS A 157 10.92 12.26 -11.20
N PHE A 158 10.31 11.42 -10.36
CA PHE A 158 10.89 10.14 -9.96
C PHE A 158 10.47 9.01 -10.91
N ASN A 159 11.36 8.03 -11.09
CA ASN A 159 11.01 6.79 -11.78
C ASN A 159 10.14 5.91 -10.88
N VAL A 160 9.11 5.25 -11.45
CA VAL A 160 8.19 4.38 -10.71
C VAL A 160 8.90 3.26 -9.92
N GLY A 161 10.07 2.81 -10.37
CA GLY A 161 10.88 1.78 -9.72
C GLY A 161 11.29 2.13 -8.29
N CYS A 162 11.32 3.43 -7.92
CA CYS A 162 11.60 3.83 -6.53
C CYS A 162 10.55 3.34 -5.52
N LEU A 163 9.34 2.96 -5.99
CA LEU A 163 8.30 2.37 -5.15
C LEU A 163 8.72 1.02 -4.56
N VAL A 164 9.67 0.31 -5.18
CA VAL A 164 10.21 -0.95 -4.64
C VAL A 164 10.98 -0.73 -3.33
N ASP A 165 11.63 0.43 -3.22
CA ASP A 165 12.46 0.83 -2.07
C ASP A 165 11.68 1.64 -1.04
N VAL A 166 10.67 2.40 -1.49
CA VAL A 166 9.84 3.27 -0.66
C VAL A 166 8.34 3.04 -0.95
N PRO A 167 7.82 1.81 -0.71
CA PRO A 167 6.43 1.47 -0.98
C PRO A 167 5.45 2.26 -0.09
N GLU A 168 5.92 2.76 1.06
CA GLU A 168 5.13 3.57 2.00
C GLU A 168 4.59 4.85 1.37
N TYR A 169 5.18 5.31 0.25
CA TYR A 169 4.64 6.39 -0.56
C TYR A 169 3.17 6.17 -0.93
N LEU A 170 2.81 4.93 -1.30
CA LEU A 170 1.44 4.58 -1.66
C LEU A 170 0.52 4.50 -0.43
N GLY A 171 1.09 4.23 0.74
CA GLY A 171 0.40 4.12 2.03
C GLY A 171 0.09 5.46 2.72
N VAL A 172 0.85 6.52 2.45
CA VAL A 172 0.66 7.83 3.12
C VAL A 172 -0.44 8.67 2.47
N ASN A 173 -1.01 9.62 3.21
CA ASN A 173 -2.05 10.51 2.70
C ASN A 173 -1.47 11.50 1.67
N PHE A 174 -2.10 11.60 0.51
CA PHE A 174 -1.63 12.44 -0.59
C PHE A 174 -1.62 13.93 -0.23
N GLU A 175 -2.79 14.48 0.10
CA GLU A 175 -2.98 15.92 0.35
C GLU A 175 -2.38 16.39 1.68
N LYS A 176 -2.42 15.56 2.72
CA LYS A 176 -1.97 15.95 4.06
C LYS A 176 -0.48 15.72 4.29
N GLN A 177 0.16 14.87 3.49
CA GLN A 177 1.56 14.49 3.71
C GLN A 177 2.45 14.63 2.48
N ILE A 178 2.07 14.05 1.32
CA ILE A 178 2.93 14.10 0.13
C ILE A 178 3.04 15.52 -0.40
N VAL A 179 1.90 16.17 -0.68
CA VAL A 179 1.87 17.51 -1.29
C VAL A 179 2.55 18.58 -0.42
N PRO A 180 2.27 18.70 0.90
CA PRO A 180 2.88 19.74 1.73
C PRO A 180 4.38 19.56 1.87
N ARG A 181 4.85 18.30 2.00
CA ARG A 181 6.28 18.01 2.07
C ARG A 181 6.98 18.33 0.76
N TYR A 182 6.37 17.96 -0.38
CA TYR A 182 6.92 18.25 -1.69
C TYR A 182 7.05 19.76 -1.92
N ASN A 183 6.03 20.54 -1.58
CA ASN A 183 6.05 22.00 -1.74
C ASN A 183 7.18 22.67 -0.94
N VAL A 184 7.41 22.23 0.30
CA VAL A 184 8.56 22.70 1.11
C VAL A 184 9.87 22.38 0.41
N ILE A 185 10.05 21.13 -0.05
CA ILE A 185 11.28 20.71 -0.71
C ILE A 185 11.52 21.48 -2.03
N GLU A 186 10.50 21.66 -2.86
CA GLU A 186 10.64 22.42 -4.10
C GLU A 186 10.98 23.89 -3.85
N TYR A 187 10.36 24.50 -2.82
CA TYR A 187 10.68 25.87 -2.43
C TYR A 187 12.14 26.00 -2.00
N LEU A 188 12.62 25.12 -1.12
CA LEU A 188 14.01 25.12 -0.67
C LEU A 188 14.98 24.87 -1.84
N ARG A 189 14.61 24.01 -2.79
CA ARG A 189 15.40 23.79 -4.02
C ARG A 189 15.55 25.08 -4.82
N GLY A 190 14.45 25.81 -5.03
CA GLY A 190 14.46 27.09 -5.75
C GLY A 190 15.28 28.18 -5.06
N LYS A 191 15.49 28.07 -3.75
CA LYS A 191 16.32 28.99 -2.96
C LYS A 191 17.78 28.54 -2.79
N GLY A 192 18.16 27.39 -3.35
CA GLY A 192 19.48 26.80 -3.11
C GLY A 192 19.70 26.33 -1.66
N GLY A 193 18.63 26.18 -0.88
CA GLY A 193 18.68 25.74 0.53
C GLY A 193 18.94 24.25 0.71
N LEU A 194 19.05 23.48 -0.38
CA LEU A 194 19.31 22.05 -0.36
C LEU A 194 20.72 21.76 -0.92
N GLY A 195 21.63 21.32 -0.05
CA GLY A 195 23.00 20.98 -0.42
C GLY A 195 23.17 19.63 -1.12
N PHE A 196 22.10 18.89 -1.35
CA PHE A 196 22.14 17.56 -1.97
C PHE A 196 20.83 17.22 -2.70
N LYS A 197 20.91 16.24 -3.61
CA LYS A 197 19.75 15.71 -4.32
C LYS A 197 18.93 14.82 -3.39
N LEU A 198 17.72 15.27 -3.04
CA LEU A 198 16.80 14.50 -2.21
C LEU A 198 16.26 13.27 -2.95
N GLN A 199 16.18 12.16 -2.23
CA GLN A 199 15.53 10.93 -2.68
C GLN A 199 14.11 10.86 -2.12
N LEU A 200 13.25 10.03 -2.73
CA LEU A 200 11.87 9.84 -2.26
C LEU A 200 11.81 9.43 -0.77
N LYS A 201 12.77 8.64 -0.29
CA LYS A 201 12.85 8.20 1.10
C LYS A 201 12.97 9.37 2.08
N ASP A 202 13.63 10.45 1.70
CA ASP A 202 13.86 11.63 2.54
C ASP A 202 12.58 12.45 2.70
N LEU A 203 11.67 12.35 1.73
CA LEU A 203 10.35 12.94 1.79
C LEU A 203 9.39 12.09 2.62
N ILE A 204 9.42 10.77 2.47
CA ILE A 204 8.37 9.88 2.98
C ILE A 204 8.68 9.32 4.36
N LYS A 205 9.90 8.83 4.59
CA LYS A 205 10.26 8.11 5.83
C LYS A 205 10.27 8.96 7.09
N PRO A 206 10.64 10.26 7.08
CA PRO A 206 10.62 11.05 8.30
C PRO A 206 9.21 11.18 8.89
N SER A 207 9.11 11.17 10.22
CA SER A 207 7.88 11.56 10.91
C SER A 207 7.54 13.03 10.61
N ARG A 208 6.29 13.45 10.84
CA ARG A 208 5.88 14.85 10.64
C ARG A 208 6.78 15.81 11.42
N LEU A 209 7.09 15.49 12.67
CA LEU A 209 7.97 16.30 13.53
C LEU A 209 9.41 16.32 13.02
N ARG A 210 9.96 15.16 12.62
CA ARG A 210 11.32 15.09 12.09
C ARG A 210 11.46 15.88 10.79
N PHE A 211 10.49 15.75 9.88
CA PHE A 211 10.46 16.54 8.64
C PHE A 211 10.41 18.04 8.94
N TYR A 212 9.53 18.45 9.87
CA TYR A 212 9.42 19.85 10.29
C TYR A 212 10.74 20.39 10.84
N ASN A 213 11.39 19.68 11.76
CA ASN A 213 12.64 20.14 12.36
C ASN A 213 13.79 20.27 11.34
N LEU A 214 13.81 19.43 10.30
CA LEU A 214 14.87 19.44 9.29
C LEU A 214 14.64 20.50 8.21
N TYR A 215 13.41 20.64 7.72
CA TYR A 215 13.13 21.40 6.49
C TYR A 215 12.21 22.61 6.70
N VAL A 216 11.53 22.72 7.85
CA VAL A 216 10.55 23.79 8.08
C VAL A 216 11.02 24.73 9.19
N LYS A 217 11.41 24.21 10.35
CA LYS A 217 11.90 25.02 11.49
C LYS A 217 13.06 25.95 11.13
N PRO A 218 14.06 25.54 10.32
CA PRO A 218 15.14 26.45 9.92
C PRO A 218 14.71 27.53 8.91
N TYR A 219 13.53 27.39 8.29
CA TYR A 219 13.03 28.24 7.20
C TYR A 219 11.57 28.65 7.48
N PRO A 220 11.33 29.68 8.32
CA PRO A 220 9.99 30.07 8.78
C PRO A 220 8.96 30.31 7.66
N GLU A 221 9.41 30.69 6.46
CA GLU A 221 8.55 30.86 5.28
C GLU A 221 7.85 29.56 4.86
N CYS A 222 8.48 28.41 5.15
CA CYS A 222 7.96 27.08 4.83
C CYS A 222 6.76 26.68 5.71
N GLU A 223 6.53 27.35 6.85
CA GLU A 223 5.42 27.01 7.75
C GLU A 223 4.04 27.16 7.10
N LYS A 224 3.89 28.18 6.24
CA LYS A 224 2.64 28.40 5.50
C LYS A 224 2.36 27.26 4.51
N MET A 225 3.40 26.73 3.86
CA MET A 225 3.31 25.66 2.86
C MET A 225 3.11 24.27 3.50
N PHE A 226 3.75 24.02 4.65
CA PHE A 226 3.62 22.75 5.37
C PHE A 226 2.28 22.60 6.11
N GLY A 227 1.56 23.71 6.27
CA GLY A 227 0.39 23.86 7.11
C GLY A 227 0.80 24.07 8.57
N ARG A 228 0.09 24.97 9.27
CA ARG A 228 0.36 25.28 10.68
C ARG A 228 0.42 23.98 11.48
N PHE A 229 1.51 23.79 12.22
CA PHE A 229 1.45 22.97 13.42
C PHE A 229 0.44 23.69 14.30
N SER A 230 -0.77 23.16 14.48
CA SER A 230 -1.71 23.73 15.45
C SER A 230 -0.94 23.90 16.75
N GLY A 231 -0.89 25.13 17.25
CA GLY A 231 0.00 25.56 18.32
C GLY A 231 -0.06 24.64 19.54
N SER A 232 1.04 24.64 20.30
CA SER A 232 1.15 23.99 21.61
C SER A 232 0.68 22.52 21.63
N VAL A 233 1.48 21.64 21.03
CA VAL A 233 1.59 20.31 21.65
C VAL A 233 2.37 20.54 22.94
N GLU A 234 1.66 20.76 24.04
CA GLU A 234 2.18 20.31 25.32
C GLU A 234 2.61 18.87 25.10
N VAL A 235 3.92 18.63 25.16
CA VAL A 235 4.45 17.29 25.22
C VAL A 235 3.88 16.70 26.50
N LYS A 236 2.71 16.05 26.43
CA LYS A 236 2.30 15.11 27.46
C LYS A 236 3.27 13.95 27.34
N SER A 237 4.41 14.09 28.00
CA SER A 237 5.26 12.96 28.33
C SER A 237 4.34 11.93 28.98
N GLN A 238 4.34 10.70 28.47
CA GLN A 238 3.63 9.59 29.12
C GLN A 238 4.22 9.26 30.51
N HIS A 239 5.28 9.98 30.92
CA HIS A 239 5.72 10.09 32.29
C HIS A 239 5.25 11.43 32.88
N PRO A 240 4.50 11.44 33.99
CA PRO A 240 4.28 12.65 34.78
C PRO A 240 5.58 13.44 34.93
N VAL A 241 5.58 14.67 34.42
CA VAL A 241 6.71 15.61 34.59
C VAL A 241 6.90 15.81 36.08
N GLY A 242 7.93 15.20 36.66
CA GLY A 242 8.21 15.29 38.09
C GLY A 242 8.33 13.98 38.86
N LEU A 243 8.12 12.80 38.25
CA LEU A 243 8.33 11.51 38.94
C LEU A 243 9.76 11.31 39.46
N TRP A 244 10.77 11.66 38.67
CA TRP A 244 12.17 11.78 39.10
C TRP A 244 12.44 12.75 40.26
N LYS A 245 11.52 13.68 40.61
CA LYS A 245 11.64 14.49 41.83
C LYS A 245 11.07 13.78 43.06
N LEU A 246 10.22 12.77 42.87
CA LEU A 246 9.68 11.90 43.92
C LEU A 246 10.63 10.76 44.27
N PHE A 247 11.51 10.39 43.35
CA PHE A 247 12.64 9.50 43.61
C PHE A 247 13.89 10.33 43.96
N GLN A 248 13.99 10.75 45.22
CA GLN A 248 15.29 11.03 45.81
C GLN A 248 15.97 9.65 46.00
N PRO A 249 17.10 9.35 45.34
CA PRO A 249 17.89 8.18 45.72
C PRO A 249 18.21 8.32 47.20
N GLN A 250 17.93 7.30 48.01
CA GLN A 250 18.50 7.27 49.35
C GLN A 250 20.01 7.35 49.17
N GLN A 251 20.61 8.45 49.64
CA GLN A 251 22.06 8.53 49.77
C GLN A 251 22.45 7.49 50.81
N HIS A 252 22.82 6.29 50.33
CA HIS A 252 23.63 5.42 51.14
C HIS A 252 24.98 6.10 51.28
N SER A 253 25.41 6.33 52.52
CA SER A 253 26.78 6.76 52.78
C SER A 253 27.69 5.68 52.23
N ASP A 254 28.49 5.99 51.22
CA ASP A 254 29.48 5.06 50.67
C ASP A 254 30.32 4.53 51.84
N SER A 255 30.19 3.24 52.12
CA SER A 255 31.08 2.61 53.10
C SER A 255 32.47 2.57 52.47
N LYS A 256 33.52 2.56 53.29
CA LYS A 256 34.90 2.46 52.77
C LYS A 256 35.11 1.22 51.89
N GLU A 257 34.30 0.17 52.08
CA GLU A 257 34.31 -1.04 51.26
C GLU A 257 33.72 -0.81 49.86
N ASP A 258 32.70 0.02 49.71
CA ASP A 258 32.09 0.33 48.41
C ASP A 258 33.09 1.06 47.49
N VAL A 259 33.88 1.96 48.05
CA VAL A 259 34.94 2.68 47.31
C VAL A 259 36.07 1.73 46.88
N ILE A 260 36.44 0.78 47.73
CA ILE A 260 37.46 -0.23 47.41
C ILE A 260 36.96 -1.16 46.29
N ASN A 261 35.72 -1.62 46.38
CA ASN A 261 35.11 -2.49 45.36
C ASN A 261 35.00 -1.79 44.01
N MET A 262 34.63 -0.50 43.99
CA MET A 262 34.58 0.31 42.78
C MET A 262 35.97 0.44 42.13
N LYS A 263 37.02 0.60 42.95
CA LYS A 263 38.40 0.76 42.48
C LYS A 263 38.95 -0.53 41.89
N CYS A 264 38.72 -1.67 42.55
CA CYS A 264 39.08 -2.99 42.04
C CYS A 264 38.36 -3.30 40.71
N PHE A 265 37.10 -2.89 40.57
CA PHE A 265 36.34 -3.07 39.32
C PHE A 265 36.95 -2.25 38.17
N MET A 266 37.31 -0.98 38.41
CA MET A 266 37.94 -0.15 37.38
C MET A 266 39.33 -0.64 36.98
N GLU A 267 40.09 -1.20 37.91
CA GLU A 267 41.40 -1.80 37.62
C GLU A 267 41.29 -3.09 36.79
N SER A 268 40.16 -3.82 36.87
CA SER A 268 39.92 -5.03 36.05
C SER A 268 39.52 -4.75 34.59
N LEU A 269 39.25 -3.49 34.25
CA LEU A 269 38.83 -3.06 32.91
C LEU A 269 39.96 -2.39 32.09
N GLY A 270 41.15 -2.25 32.67
CA GLY A 270 42.38 -1.81 31.99
C GLY A 270 43.32 -2.98 31.70
#